data_AF-A0A8T6NKV9-F1
#
_entry.id   AF-A0A8T6NKV9-F1
#
_cell.length_a   1.000
_cell.length_b   1.000
_cell.length_c   1.000
_cell.angle_alpha   90.00
_cell.angle_beta   90.00
_cell.angle_gamma   90.00
#
_symmetry.space_group_name_H-M   'P 1'
#
loop_
_entity.id
_entity.type
_entity.pdbx_description
1 polymer ?
#
loop_
_entity_poly.entity_id
_entity_poly.type
_entity_poly.pdbx_seq_one_letter_code
_entity_poly.pdbx_strand_id
1 'polypeptide(L)'
;MIVIALGHTVLGAGGTYATHGNDELAIIGFFSVVGVYLFYAAFMTEGQTQSRLAAVLCGPVFVWFVLCAALGLEMLGDPAAPMPEAIMPIVLWGMPALSGVMGWNTE
;
A
#
# COMPACT_ATOMS: atom_id res chain seq x y z
N MET A 1 0.01 10.20 -1.26
CA MET A 1 -1.20 9.41 -0.93
C MET A 1 -2.08 9.12 -2.13
N ILE A 2 -2.52 10.12 -2.91
CA ILE A 2 -3.43 9.89 -4.07
C ILE A 2 -2.91 8.83 -5.05
N VAL A 3 -1.65 8.94 -5.48
CA VAL A 3 -1.02 7.96 -6.39
C VAL A 3 -1.05 6.55 -5.82
N ILE A 4 -0.77 6.40 -4.52
CA ILE A 4 -0.83 5.12 -3.80
C ILE A 4 -2.27 4.60 -3.70
N ALA A 5 -3.24 5.46 -3.40
CA ALA A 5 -4.64 5.07 -3.31
C ALA A 5 -5.17 4.53 -4.66
N LEU A 6 -4.83 5.22 -5.75
CA LEU A 6 -5.15 4.79 -7.11
C LEU A 6 -4.43 3.49 -7.47
N GLY A 7 -3.11 3.41 -7.24
CA GLY A 7 -2.32 2.22 -7.52
C GLY A 7 -2.81 1.00 -6.74
N HIS A 8 -3.06 1.14 -5.44
CA HIS A 8 -3.55 0.06 -4.59
C HIS A 8 -4.95 -0.41 -5.00
N THR A 9 -5.85 0.52 -5.36
CA THR A 9 -7.21 0.17 -5.76
C THR A 9 -7.26 -0.45 -7.14
N VAL A 10 -6.62 0.17 -8.13
CA VAL A 10 -6.68 -0.28 -9.54
C VAL A 10 -5.77 -1.48 -9.77
N LEU A 11 -4.51 -1.42 -9.36
CA LEU A 11 -3.55 -2.50 -9.61
C LEU A 11 -3.65 -3.59 -8.54
N GLY A 12 -3.79 -3.22 -7.27
CA GLY A 12 -3.94 -4.18 -6.18
C GLY A 12 -5.27 -4.94 -6.26
N ALA A 13 -6.38 -4.27 -5.96
CA ALA A 13 -7.70 -4.93 -5.97
C ALA A 13 -8.15 -5.29 -7.39
N GLY A 14 -8.13 -4.33 -8.31
CA GLY A 14 -8.57 -4.54 -9.70
C GLY A 14 -7.68 -5.53 -10.47
N GLY A 15 -6.36 -5.45 -10.33
CA GLY A 15 -5.44 -6.41 -10.96
C GLY A 15 -5.59 -7.82 -10.38
N THR A 16 -5.79 -7.95 -9.06
CA THR A 16 -6.07 -9.27 -8.45
C THR A 16 -7.35 -9.86 -9.00
N TYR A 17 -8.43 -9.07 -9.11
CA TYR A 17 -9.68 -9.51 -9.73
C TYR A 17 -9.52 -9.88 -11.21
N ALA A 18 -8.75 -9.10 -11.98
CA ALA A 18 -8.50 -9.39 -13.39
C ALA A 18 -7.73 -10.72 -13.59
N THR A 19 -6.93 -11.13 -12.61
CA THR A 19 -6.11 -12.35 -12.67
C THR A 19 -6.84 -13.58 -12.10
N HIS A 20 -7.49 -13.43 -10.94
CA HIS A 20 -8.05 -14.54 -10.15
C HIS A 20 -9.59 -14.57 -10.14
N GLY A 21 -10.25 -13.60 -10.76
CA GLY A 21 -11.71 -13.50 -10.78
C GLY A 21 -12.30 -13.48 -9.37
N ASN A 22 -13.24 -14.39 -9.11
CA ASN A 22 -13.96 -14.48 -7.85
C ASN A 22 -13.30 -15.39 -6.81
N ASP A 23 -12.20 -16.06 -7.16
CA ASP A 23 -11.61 -17.09 -6.31
C ASP A 23 -10.95 -16.47 -5.05
N GLU A 24 -10.48 -15.22 -5.18
CA GLU A 24 -9.78 -14.49 -4.12
C GLU A 24 -10.56 -13.27 -3.60
N LEU A 25 -11.90 -13.32 -3.61
CA LEU A 25 -12.77 -12.19 -3.23
C LEU A 25 -12.49 -11.65 -1.82
N ALA A 26 -12.08 -12.48 -0.88
CA ALA A 26 -11.74 -12.04 0.48
C ALA A 26 -10.52 -11.10 0.48
N ILE A 27 -9.48 -11.45 -0.27
CA ILE A 27 -8.26 -10.63 -0.40
C ILE A 27 -8.57 -9.36 -1.22
N ILE A 28 -9.33 -9.49 -2.30
CA ILE A 28 -9.77 -8.33 -3.11
C ILE A 28 -10.58 -7.35 -2.25
N GLY A 29 -11.49 -7.86 -1.42
CA GLY A 29 -12.26 -7.07 -0.46
C GLY A 29 -11.36 -6.37 0.56
N PHE A 30 -10.35 -7.07 1.10
CA PHE A 30 -9.37 -6.49 2.01
C PHE A 30 -8.59 -5.33 1.35
N PHE A 31 -8.05 -5.52 0.14
CA PHE A 31 -7.38 -4.45 -0.61
C PHE A 31 -8.32 -3.28 -0.91
N SER A 32 -9.59 -3.55 -1.21
CA SER A 32 -10.57 -2.50 -1.47
C SER A 32 -10.82 -1.63 -0.23
N VAL A 33 -10.93 -2.25 0.95
CA VAL A 33 -11.10 -1.53 2.22
C VAL A 33 -9.87 -0.68 2.55
N VAL A 34 -8.66 -1.21 2.35
CA VAL A 34 -7.42 -0.44 2.49
C VAL A 34 -7.43 0.77 1.53
N GLY A 35 -7.87 0.57 0.28
CA GLY A 35 -8.07 1.65 -0.69
C GLY A 35 -8.95 2.79 -0.16
N VAL A 36 -10.07 2.47 0.49
CA VAL A 36 -10.97 3.47 1.11
C VAL A 36 -10.23 4.31 2.16
N TYR A 37 -9.44 3.69 3.05
CA TYR A 37 -8.67 4.42 4.05
C TYR A 37 -7.59 5.33 3.43
N LEU A 38 -6.95 4.87 2.35
CA LEU A 38 -5.96 5.67 1.61
C LEU A 38 -6.63 6.89 0.95
N PHE A 39 -7.81 6.72 0.35
CA PHE A 39 -8.58 7.84 -0.21
C PHE A 39 -9.07 8.80 0.86
N TYR A 40 -9.54 8.30 2.00
CA TYR A 40 -9.92 9.13 3.14
C TYR A 40 -8.73 9.98 3.61
N ALA A 41 -7.57 9.36 3.85
CA ALA A 41 -6.37 10.10 4.24
C ALA A 41 -5.95 11.12 3.17
N ALA A 42 -6.06 10.76 1.89
CA ALA A 42 -5.66 11.61 0.77
C ALA A 42 -6.56 12.84 0.56
N PHE A 43 -7.87 12.73 0.77
CA PHE A 43 -8.84 13.77 0.40
C PHE A 43 -9.56 14.42 1.58
N MET A 44 -9.62 13.76 2.73
CA MET A 44 -10.44 14.19 3.87
C MET A 44 -9.60 14.64 5.07
N THR A 45 -8.27 14.62 4.96
CA THR A 45 -7.36 15.02 6.04
C THR A 45 -6.20 15.83 5.49
N GLU A 46 -5.66 16.72 6.32
CA GLU A 46 -4.54 17.60 5.97
C GLU A 46 -3.55 17.73 7.14
N GLY A 47 -2.39 18.32 6.87
CA GLY A 47 -1.37 18.64 7.87
C GLY A 47 -0.93 17.44 8.70
N GLN A 48 -0.88 17.63 10.03
CA GLN A 48 -0.41 16.61 10.97
C GLN A 48 -1.27 15.35 10.94
N THR A 49 -2.60 15.47 10.83
CA THR A 49 -3.50 14.31 10.76
C THR A 49 -3.21 13.45 9.53
N GLN A 50 -3.04 14.08 8.37
CA GLN A 50 -2.68 13.36 7.15
C GLN A 50 -1.30 12.70 7.27
N SER A 51 -0.33 13.36 7.91
CA SER A 51 1.01 12.82 8.13
C SER A 51 0.97 11.56 9.02
N ARG A 52 0.21 11.60 10.11
CA ARG A 52 0.00 10.43 10.99
C ARG A 52 -0.63 9.27 10.24
N LEU A 53 -1.69 9.53 9.49
CA LEU A 53 -2.34 8.50 8.67
C LEU A 53 -1.42 7.94 7.59
N ALA A 54 -0.62 8.78 6.92
CA ALA A 54 0.33 8.33 5.90
C ALA A 54 1.36 7.35 6.49
N ALA A 55 1.88 7.63 7.69
CA ALA A 55 2.82 6.73 8.35
C ALA A 55 2.15 5.43 8.84
N VAL A 56 0.93 5.47 9.41
CA VAL A 56 0.22 4.25 9.86
C VAL A 56 -0.21 3.37 8.70
N LEU A 57 -0.71 3.98 7.62
CA LEU A 57 -1.25 3.23 6.48
C LEU A 57 -0.15 2.75 5.54
N CYS A 58 0.87 3.58 5.27
CA CYS A 58 1.91 3.22 4.30
C CYS A 58 3.13 2.53 4.94
N GLY A 59 3.45 2.81 6.21
CA GLY A 59 4.62 2.25 6.89
C GLY A 59 4.62 0.72 6.96
N PRO A 60 3.56 0.07 7.48
CA PRO A 60 3.47 -1.39 7.52
C PRO A 60 3.53 -2.03 6.13
N VAL A 61 2.93 -1.39 5.11
CA VAL A 61 2.94 -1.91 3.74
C VAL A 61 4.33 -1.79 3.10
N PHE A 62 5.06 -0.70 3.37
CA PHE A 62 6.47 -0.58 3.01
C PHE A 62 7.29 -1.72 3.63
N VAL A 63 7.14 -1.95 4.94
CA VAL A 63 7.85 -3.04 5.64
C VAL A 63 7.49 -4.40 5.04
N TRP A 64 6.22 -4.63 4.72
CA TRP A 64 5.76 -5.85 4.04
C TRP A 64 6.52 -6.08 2.73
N PHE A 65 6.58 -5.09 1.82
CA PHE A 65 7.29 -5.26 0.55
C PHE A 65 8.79 -5.51 0.74
N VAL A 66 9.43 -4.84 1.70
CA VAL A 66 10.85 -5.06 2.02
C VAL A 66 11.08 -6.49 2.52
N LEU A 67 10.25 -6.98 3.43
CA LEU A 67 10.37 -8.34 3.96
C LEU A 67 10.09 -9.40 2.89
N CYS A 68 9.05 -9.20 2.08
CA CYS A 68 8.74 -10.11 0.97
C CYS A 68 9.91 -10.21 -0.02
N ALA A 69 10.50 -9.09 -0.40
CA ALA A 69 11.62 -9.07 -1.34
C ALA A 69 12.91 -9.66 -0.72
N ALA A 70 13.19 -9.35 0.55
CA ALA A 70 14.41 -9.79 1.22
C ALA A 70 14.38 -11.28 1.58
N LEU A 71 13.20 -11.83 1.89
CA LEU A 71 13.04 -13.21 2.35
C LEU A 71 12.47 -14.15 1.27
N GLY A 72 12.12 -13.63 0.09
CA GLY A 72 11.52 -14.41 -0.99
C GLY A 72 10.15 -14.98 -0.62
N LEU A 73 9.31 -14.20 0.05
CA LEU A 73 7.98 -14.65 0.47
C LEU A 73 7.03 -14.77 -0.72
N GLU A 74 6.07 -15.68 -0.62
CA GLU A 74 5.05 -15.95 -1.63
C GLU A 74 3.66 -15.50 -1.15
N MET A 75 2.80 -15.12 -2.10
CA MET A 75 1.40 -14.79 -1.89
C MET A 75 0.61 -15.29 -3.09
N LEU A 76 -0.49 -16.00 -2.85
CA LEU A 76 -1.30 -16.63 -3.91
C LEU A 76 -0.52 -17.61 -4.81
N GLY A 77 0.55 -18.22 -4.28
CA GLY A 77 1.39 -19.16 -5.03
C GLY A 77 2.45 -18.52 -5.92
N ASP A 78 2.52 -17.18 -5.95
CA ASP A 78 3.52 -16.42 -6.69
C ASP A 78 4.44 -15.63 -5.74
N PRO A 79 5.66 -15.23 -6.17
CA PRO A 79 6.50 -14.32 -5.40
C PRO A 79 5.76 -13.02 -5.05
N ALA A 80 5.70 -12.69 -3.75
CA ALA A 80 4.92 -11.55 -3.27
C ALA A 80 5.56 -10.18 -3.62
N ALA A 81 6.89 -10.15 -3.78
CA ALA A 81 7.65 -8.96 -4.15
C ALA A 81 8.92 -9.33 -4.94
N PRO A 82 8.78 -9.78 -6.20
CA PRO A 82 9.93 -10.16 -7.03
C PRO A 82 10.79 -8.94 -7.35
N MET A 83 12.11 -9.13 -7.40
CA MET A 83 13.05 -8.09 -7.82
C MET A 83 13.40 -8.27 -9.30
N PRO A 84 13.45 -7.19 -10.10
CA PRO A 84 13.49 -5.78 -9.69
C PRO A 84 12.12 -5.08 -9.52
N GLU A 85 11.01 -5.75 -9.83
CA GLU A 85 9.67 -5.14 -9.90
C GLU A 85 9.23 -4.53 -8.57
N ALA A 86 9.63 -5.12 -7.45
CA ALA A 86 9.34 -4.66 -6.09
C ALA A 86 9.95 -3.30 -5.74
N ILE A 87 10.93 -2.80 -6.49
CA ILE A 87 11.52 -1.46 -6.27
C ILE A 87 10.43 -0.39 -6.35
N MET A 88 9.54 -0.48 -7.33
CA MET A 88 8.47 0.50 -7.52
C MET A 88 7.54 0.58 -6.30
N PRO A 89 6.89 -0.51 -5.84
CA PRO A 89 6.04 -0.44 -4.65
C PRO A 89 6.84 -0.05 -3.40
N ILE A 90 8.06 -0.53 -3.21
CA ILE A 90 8.90 -0.11 -2.07
C ILE A 90 9.05 1.41 -2.04
N VAL A 91 9.34 2.05 -3.17
CA VAL A 91 9.46 3.52 -3.24
C VAL A 91 8.10 4.20 -3.03
N LEU A 92 7.05 3.75 -3.74
CA LEU A 92 5.75 4.42 -3.68
C LEU A 92 5.11 4.33 -2.28
N TRP A 93 5.33 3.23 -1.55
CA TRP A 93 4.86 3.08 -0.17
C TRP A 93 5.82 3.70 0.84
N GLY A 94 7.12 3.63 0.60
CA GLY A 94 8.16 4.17 1.49
C GLY A 94 8.16 5.69 1.56
N MET A 95 7.95 6.38 0.44
CA MET A 95 7.94 7.85 0.41
C MET A 95 6.85 8.48 1.31
N PRO A 96 5.54 8.14 1.18
CA PRO A 96 4.52 8.65 2.08
C PRO A 96 4.70 8.17 3.51
N ALA A 97 5.24 6.97 3.74
CA ALA A 97 5.55 6.49 5.09
C ALA A 97 6.62 7.39 5.76
N LEU A 98 7.73 7.64 5.06
CA LEU A 98 8.82 8.48 5.53
C LEU A 98 8.35 9.92 5.76
N SER A 99 7.66 10.51 4.77
CA SER A 99 7.07 11.85 4.92
C SER A 99 6.10 11.93 6.08
N GLY A 100 5.27 10.89 6.27
CA GLY A 100 4.33 10.81 7.38
C GLY A 100 5.03 10.79 8.74
N VAL A 101 6.12 10.03 8.88
CA VAL A 101 6.92 9.98 10.12
C VAL A 101 7.59 11.34 10.38
N MET A 102 8.18 11.95 9.36
CA MET A 102 8.81 13.28 9.48
C MET A 102 7.78 14.35 9.86
N GLY A 103 6.55 14.25 9.34
CA GLY A 103 5.44 15.17 9.62
C GLY A 103 4.60 14.83 10.85
N TRP A 104 4.86 13.72 11.53
CA TRP A 104 3.94 13.15 12.53
C TRP A 104 3.71 14.05 13.74
N ASN A 105 4.75 14.78 14.14
CA ASN A 105 4.79 15.67 15.31
C ASN A 105 5.41 17.04 14.99
N THR A 106 5.49 17.42 13.71
CA THR A 106 5.81 18.79 13.33
C THR A 106 4.52 19.59 13.27
N GLU A 107 4.45 20.68 14.02
CA GLU A 107 3.38 21.68 13.94
C GLU A 107 3.60 22.64 12.77
#